data_AF-A0A239NZD1-F1
#
_entry.id   AF-A0A239NZD1-F1
#
_cell.length_a   1.000
_cell.length_b   1.000
_cell.length_c   1.000
_cell.angle_alpha   90.00
_cell.angle_beta   90.00
_cell.angle_gamma   90.00
#
_symmetry.space_group_name_H-M   'P 1'
#
loop_
_entity.id
_entity.type
_entity.pdbx_description
1 polymer ?
#
loop_
_entity_poly.entity_id
_entity_poly.type
_entity_poly.pdbx_seq_one_letter_code
_entity_poly.pdbx_strand_id
1 'polypeptide(L)'
;MTTPLHPLTAPPVRPASRRPGHTRHLLWTLVTAALTAAATVLAPAPPAAAAARVTLSPGTADPDYASELRLHGAGFQSVKNGFGGVYVLFGTVSGTWRPSRGGTSGEDYVYVQDSETKDNHGYQRFVAFPGDPTAYAANGGTVQADGTWDATLVVPGAVFPAKGRDGTIRQVDCRKVQCGVITIGAHGVASPANETFTPVRFTTPAKQTPATKSARHGASKTQSGTPATPSLVPTQGTSRSPAAVAPAASPTETGEPTTTVAADPVVSATSTSGAGRLAVLGAAVAAAVLAGFLLLRRRRRTATSTGTGEK
;
A
#
# COMPACT_ATOMS: atom_id res chain seq x y z
N MET A 1 -42.82 55.51 80.38
CA MET A 1 -43.16 54.12 80.74
C MET A 1 -42.41 53.20 79.78
N THR A 2 -41.09 53.06 79.97
CA THR A 2 -40.40 51.90 80.60
C THR A 2 -40.66 50.57 79.89
N THR A 3 -39.84 50.28 78.89
CA THR A 3 -39.71 48.97 78.23
C THR A 3 -38.43 48.28 78.74
N PRO A 4 -38.48 47.01 79.19
CA PRO A 4 -37.33 46.36 79.83
C PRO A 4 -36.38 45.67 78.83
N LEU A 5 -35.11 45.65 79.19
CA LEU A 5 -33.99 44.96 78.54
C LEU A 5 -34.06 43.44 78.78
N HIS A 6 -33.89 42.63 77.72
CA HIS A 6 -33.67 41.18 77.82
C HIS A 6 -32.18 40.84 77.93
N PRO A 7 -31.79 39.85 78.75
CA PRO A 7 -30.39 39.43 78.94
C PRO A 7 -29.88 38.48 77.84
N LEU A 8 -28.59 38.61 77.51
CA LEU A 8 -27.84 37.72 76.62
C LEU A 8 -27.58 36.35 77.26
N THR A 9 -27.93 35.28 76.55
CA THR A 9 -27.65 33.88 76.91
C THR A 9 -26.39 33.41 76.17
N ALA A 10 -25.39 32.90 76.90
CA ALA A 10 -24.17 32.31 76.34
C ALA A 10 -24.42 30.90 75.76
N PRO A 11 -23.71 30.50 74.68
CA PRO A 11 -23.88 29.16 74.08
C PRO A 11 -23.06 28.06 74.81
N PRO A 12 -23.54 26.80 74.82
CA PRO A 12 -22.87 25.68 75.48
C PRO A 12 -21.72 25.08 74.64
N VAL A 13 -20.67 24.66 75.34
CA VAL A 13 -19.49 23.93 74.83
C VAL A 13 -19.89 22.49 74.45
N ARG A 14 -19.54 22.06 73.23
CA ARG A 14 -19.78 20.68 72.74
C ARG A 14 -18.61 19.74 73.06
N PRO A 15 -18.87 18.47 73.42
CA PRO A 15 -17.82 17.47 73.65
C PRO A 15 -17.28 16.88 72.33
N ALA A 16 -15.98 16.59 72.31
CA ALA A 16 -15.27 15.99 71.18
C ALA A 16 -15.65 14.51 70.98
N SER A 17 -16.13 14.17 69.79
CA SER A 17 -16.40 12.78 69.39
C SER A 17 -15.16 12.14 68.74
N ARG A 18 -14.69 11.03 69.32
CA ARG A 18 -13.71 10.13 68.66
C ARG A 18 -14.41 9.37 67.53
N ARG A 19 -13.97 9.56 66.29
CA ARG A 19 -14.41 8.76 65.14
C ARG A 19 -13.52 7.52 64.97
N PRO A 20 -14.09 6.30 64.89
CA PRO A 20 -13.36 5.10 64.51
C PRO A 20 -13.38 4.88 62.99
N GLY A 21 -12.33 4.27 62.44
CA GLY A 21 -12.44 3.43 61.23
C GLY A 21 -11.91 3.95 59.88
N HIS A 22 -10.68 4.48 59.80
CA HIS A 22 -10.05 4.78 58.49
C HIS A 22 -9.42 3.55 57.77
N THR A 23 -9.34 2.39 58.43
CA THR A 23 -8.66 1.21 57.87
C THR A 23 -9.51 0.39 56.89
N ARG A 24 -10.85 0.53 56.88
CA ARG A 24 -11.71 -0.24 55.96
C ARG A 24 -11.86 0.39 54.57
N HIS A 25 -11.70 1.70 54.44
CA HIS A 25 -11.83 2.41 53.16
C HIS A 25 -10.58 2.28 52.27
N LEU A 26 -9.41 2.02 52.85
CA LEU A 26 -8.15 1.91 52.10
C LEU A 26 -8.04 0.60 51.29
N LEU A 27 -8.63 -0.49 51.78
CA LEU A 27 -8.62 -1.78 51.08
C LEU A 27 -9.54 -1.78 49.85
N TRP A 28 -10.67 -1.07 49.91
CA TRP A 28 -11.65 -1.03 48.80
C TRP A 28 -11.16 -0.20 47.60
N THR A 29 -10.35 0.83 47.84
CA THR A 29 -9.73 1.65 46.78
C THR A 29 -8.60 0.93 46.03
N LEU A 30 -7.91 -0.01 46.67
CA LEU A 30 -6.83 -0.76 46.01
C LEU A 30 -7.36 -1.86 45.08
N VAL A 31 -8.47 -2.50 45.43
CA VAL A 31 -9.11 -3.53 44.59
C VAL A 31 -9.72 -2.94 43.32
N THR A 32 -10.33 -1.76 43.40
CA THR A 32 -10.92 -1.08 42.23
C THR A 32 -9.86 -0.53 41.26
N ALA A 33 -8.71 -0.06 41.76
CA ALA A 33 -7.58 0.34 40.92
C ALA A 33 -6.91 -0.85 40.21
N ALA A 34 -6.87 -2.04 40.83
CA ALA A 34 -6.30 -3.24 40.22
C ALA A 34 -7.20 -3.80 39.09
N LEU A 35 -8.53 -3.77 39.24
CA LEU A 35 -9.46 -4.22 38.20
C LEU A 35 -9.49 -3.30 36.97
N THR A 36 -9.31 -2.00 37.15
CA THR A 36 -9.25 -1.03 36.03
C THR A 36 -7.93 -1.13 35.25
N ALA A 37 -6.81 -1.42 35.91
CA ALA A 37 -5.53 -1.66 35.24
C ALA A 37 -5.48 -3.01 34.48
N ALA A 38 -6.18 -4.04 34.96
CA ALA A 38 -6.25 -5.33 34.27
C ALA A 38 -7.10 -5.28 32.97
N ALA A 39 -8.13 -4.42 32.94
CA ALA A 39 -9.00 -4.28 31.77
C ALA A 39 -8.30 -3.61 30.55
N THR A 40 -7.23 -2.85 30.76
CA THR A 40 -6.48 -2.21 29.65
C THR A 40 -5.49 -3.15 28.94
N VAL A 41 -5.20 -4.33 29.50
CA VAL A 41 -4.23 -5.28 28.92
C VAL A 41 -4.89 -6.26 27.93
N LEU A 42 -6.23 -6.36 27.92
CA LEU A 42 -6.99 -7.24 27.03
C LEU A 42 -7.51 -6.54 25.76
N ALA A 43 -6.89 -5.44 25.33
CA ALA A 43 -7.16 -4.92 24.00
C ALA A 43 -6.58 -5.91 22.96
N PRO A 44 -7.38 -6.47 22.03
CA PRO A 44 -6.85 -7.27 20.96
C PRO A 44 -5.86 -6.41 20.18
N ALA A 45 -4.62 -6.90 20.02
CA ALA A 45 -3.69 -6.29 19.09
C ALA A 45 -4.37 -6.22 17.71
N PRO A 46 -4.30 -5.08 16.99
CA PRO A 46 -4.78 -5.04 15.63
C PRO A 46 -4.11 -6.19 14.85
N PRO A 47 -4.85 -6.90 13.98
CA PRO A 47 -4.25 -7.97 13.18
C PRO A 47 -3.03 -7.39 12.49
N ALA A 48 -1.90 -8.10 12.58
CA ALA A 48 -0.69 -7.72 11.88
C ALA A 48 -0.97 -7.82 10.37
N ALA A 49 -1.42 -6.71 9.78
CA ALA A 49 -1.56 -6.61 8.34
C ALA A 49 -0.16 -6.75 7.75
N ALA A 50 0.03 -7.78 6.92
CA ALA A 50 1.27 -7.92 6.18
C ALA A 50 1.49 -6.64 5.37
N ALA A 51 2.69 -6.06 5.44
CA ALA A 51 3.03 -4.90 4.62
C ALA A 51 2.77 -5.23 3.14
N ALA A 52 2.25 -4.25 2.39
CA ALA A 52 1.96 -4.42 0.97
C ALA A 52 3.21 -4.81 0.18
N ARG A 53 3.08 -5.81 -0.70
CA ARG A 53 4.17 -6.33 -1.53
C ARG A 53 3.65 -6.72 -2.90
N VAL A 54 4.49 -6.55 -3.92
CA VAL A 54 4.23 -7.06 -5.28
C VAL A 54 5.28 -8.12 -5.61
N THR A 55 4.85 -9.30 -6.02
CA THR A 55 5.71 -10.33 -6.62
C THR A 55 5.58 -10.31 -8.15
N LEU A 56 6.67 -10.67 -8.82
CA LEU A 56 6.81 -10.58 -10.28
C LEU A 56 7.05 -11.98 -10.86
N SER A 57 6.37 -12.30 -11.96
CA SER A 57 6.60 -13.52 -12.74
C SER A 57 6.57 -13.22 -14.25
N PRO A 58 7.68 -13.42 -14.98
CA PRO A 58 9.02 -13.75 -14.47
C PRO A 58 9.58 -12.65 -13.54
N GLY A 59 10.57 -12.98 -12.73
CA GLY A 59 11.26 -12.01 -11.85
C GLY A 59 12.17 -11.02 -12.58
N THR A 60 12.25 -11.13 -13.91
CA THR A 60 13.17 -10.39 -14.78
C THR A 60 12.50 -9.96 -16.07
N ALA A 61 12.91 -8.84 -16.65
CA ALA A 61 12.51 -8.38 -17.99
C ALA A 61 13.68 -8.43 -18.98
N ASP A 62 13.37 -8.51 -20.27
CA ASP A 62 14.34 -8.36 -21.36
C ASP A 62 14.84 -6.90 -21.43
N PRO A 63 16.17 -6.66 -21.55
CA PRO A 63 16.73 -5.31 -21.60
C PRO A 63 16.44 -4.57 -22.91
N ASP A 64 16.25 -5.29 -24.01
CA ASP A 64 16.19 -4.75 -25.37
C ASP A 64 14.78 -4.79 -25.96
N TYR A 65 13.90 -5.66 -25.44
CA TYR A 65 12.55 -5.88 -25.95
C TYR A 65 11.46 -5.77 -24.87
N ALA A 66 10.24 -5.48 -25.33
CA ALA A 66 9.08 -5.45 -24.45
C ALA A 66 8.83 -6.83 -23.80
N SER A 67 8.60 -6.83 -22.49
CA SER A 67 8.33 -8.03 -21.69
C SER A 67 7.02 -7.88 -20.92
N GLU A 68 6.22 -8.94 -20.88
CA GLU A 68 5.06 -9.01 -19.97
C GLU A 68 5.47 -9.57 -18.61
N LEU A 69 5.15 -8.84 -17.55
CA LEU A 69 5.28 -9.30 -16.17
C LEU A 69 3.90 -9.56 -15.58
N ARG A 70 3.66 -10.78 -15.10
CA ARG A 70 2.52 -11.10 -14.23
C ARG A 70 2.84 -10.63 -12.82
N LEU A 71 1.94 -9.84 -12.27
CA LEU A 71 2.08 -9.20 -10.97
C LEU A 71 1.05 -9.79 -10.03
N HIS A 72 1.50 -10.13 -8.82
CA HIS A 72 0.60 -10.48 -7.72
C HIS A 72 0.87 -9.56 -6.54
N GLY A 73 -0.14 -8.78 -6.16
CA GLY A 73 -0.12 -7.93 -4.99
C GLY A 73 -0.75 -8.61 -3.79
N ALA A 74 -0.16 -8.45 -2.62
CA ALA A 74 -0.72 -8.91 -1.35
C ALA A 74 -0.45 -7.91 -0.21
N GLY A 75 -1.34 -7.87 0.77
CA GLY A 75 -1.24 -6.95 1.92
C GLY A 75 -1.62 -5.51 1.60
N PHE A 76 -2.29 -5.26 0.47
CA PHE A 76 -2.80 -3.94 0.12
C PHE A 76 -4.06 -3.63 0.93
N GLN A 77 -4.25 -2.36 1.27
CA GLN A 77 -5.51 -1.88 1.80
C GLN A 77 -6.58 -1.94 0.72
N SER A 78 -7.72 -2.59 1.02
CA SER A 78 -8.93 -2.55 0.20
C SER A 78 -10.01 -1.73 0.91
N VAL A 79 -10.56 -0.72 0.23
CA VAL A 79 -11.57 0.18 0.80
C VAL A 79 -12.87 0.03 0.03
N LYS A 80 -13.87 -0.62 0.63
CA LYS A 80 -15.19 -0.75 0.00
C LYS A 80 -15.81 0.61 -0.27
N ASN A 81 -16.23 0.83 -1.51
CA ASN A 81 -16.74 2.09 -2.06
C ASN A 81 -15.74 3.27 -1.92
N GLY A 82 -14.46 2.99 -1.73
CA GLY A 82 -13.41 3.99 -1.71
C GLY A 82 -13.17 4.54 -3.11
N PHE A 83 -12.87 5.83 -3.20
CA PHE A 83 -12.48 6.46 -4.47
C PHE A 83 -11.09 6.01 -4.91
N GLY A 84 -10.97 5.63 -6.19
CA GLY A 84 -9.76 5.17 -6.84
C GLY A 84 -9.38 3.74 -6.47
N GLY A 85 -8.14 3.58 -6.00
CA GLY A 85 -7.50 2.28 -5.84
C GLY A 85 -5.99 2.41 -5.94
N VAL A 86 -5.37 1.53 -6.71
CA VAL A 86 -3.91 1.44 -6.87
C VAL A 86 -3.55 1.62 -8.34
N TYR A 87 -2.71 2.61 -8.65
CA TYR A 87 -1.97 2.61 -9.91
C TYR A 87 -0.74 1.72 -9.76
N VAL A 88 -0.49 0.89 -10.77
CA VAL A 88 0.69 0.05 -10.89
C VAL A 88 1.44 0.49 -12.15
N LEU A 89 2.68 0.94 -11.96
CA LEU A 89 3.46 1.68 -12.95
C LEU A 89 4.83 1.05 -13.10
N PHE A 90 5.43 1.09 -14.29
CA PHE A 90 6.85 0.77 -14.47
C PHE A 90 7.69 2.04 -14.57
N GLY A 91 8.71 2.16 -13.73
CA GLY A 91 9.48 3.40 -13.65
C GLY A 91 10.68 3.33 -12.72
N THR A 92 11.13 4.50 -12.29
CA THR A 92 12.21 4.66 -11.31
C THR A 92 11.81 5.65 -10.22
N VAL A 93 12.45 5.54 -9.07
CA VAL A 93 12.19 6.33 -7.87
C VAL A 93 13.52 6.82 -7.26
N SER A 94 13.46 7.93 -6.53
CA SER A 94 14.58 8.52 -5.79
C SER A 94 14.09 9.18 -4.50
N GLY A 95 14.99 9.41 -3.54
CA GLY A 95 14.65 10.12 -2.30
C GLY A 95 13.40 9.60 -1.58
N THR A 96 12.55 10.52 -1.11
CA THR A 96 11.26 10.22 -0.48
C THR A 96 10.16 10.20 -1.55
N TRP A 97 10.26 9.26 -2.50
CA TRP A 97 9.39 9.22 -3.68
C TRP A 97 7.89 9.05 -3.42
N ARG A 98 7.52 8.54 -2.25
CA ARG A 98 6.14 8.21 -1.90
C ARG A 98 5.26 9.47 -1.91
N PRO A 99 4.18 9.53 -2.71
CA PRO A 99 3.28 10.69 -2.72
C PRO A 99 2.69 11.00 -1.34
N SER A 100 2.31 9.97 -0.57
CA SER A 100 1.83 10.15 0.81
C SER A 100 2.86 10.73 1.79
N ARG A 101 4.13 10.85 1.36
CA ARG A 101 5.25 11.38 2.13
C ARG A 101 5.89 12.61 1.47
N GLY A 102 5.20 13.24 0.53
CA GLY A 102 5.64 14.47 -0.13
C GLY A 102 6.46 14.25 -1.40
N GLY A 103 6.59 13.01 -1.90
CA GLY A 103 7.25 12.75 -3.17
C GLY A 103 6.45 13.26 -4.36
N THR A 104 7.14 13.81 -5.35
CA THR A 104 6.56 14.51 -6.50
C THR A 104 6.79 13.75 -7.80
N SER A 105 5.72 13.57 -8.59
CA SER A 105 5.82 12.96 -9.93
C SER A 105 6.55 13.88 -10.89
N GLY A 106 7.60 13.38 -11.53
CA GLY A 106 8.51 14.17 -12.37
C GLY A 106 9.84 14.45 -11.69
N GLU A 107 9.87 14.51 -10.37
CA GLU A 107 11.11 14.74 -9.61
C GLU A 107 11.55 13.46 -8.90
N ASP A 108 10.78 13.01 -7.92
CA ASP A 108 11.17 11.87 -7.10
C ASP A 108 10.80 10.53 -7.74
N TYR A 109 9.82 10.52 -8.64
CA TYR A 109 9.47 9.33 -9.43
C TYR A 109 8.97 9.69 -10.82
N VAL A 110 9.37 8.87 -11.79
CA VAL A 110 8.93 8.94 -13.19
C VAL A 110 8.66 7.53 -13.70
N TYR A 111 7.71 7.41 -14.63
CA TYR A 111 7.25 6.14 -15.15
C TYR A 111 6.93 6.23 -16.64
N VAL A 112 6.82 5.07 -17.28
CA VAL A 112 6.35 4.96 -18.67
C VAL A 112 4.91 5.43 -18.73
N GLN A 113 4.65 6.52 -19.45
CA GLN A 113 3.29 7.02 -19.61
C GLN A 113 2.47 6.12 -20.52
N ASP A 114 1.18 6.03 -20.21
CA ASP A 114 0.19 5.30 -21.00
C ASP A 114 -1.14 6.07 -20.94
N SER A 115 -2.11 5.65 -21.74
CA SER A 115 -3.48 6.12 -21.56
C SER A 115 -4.06 5.64 -20.22
N GLU A 116 -4.84 6.49 -19.55
CA GLU A 116 -5.61 6.12 -18.35
C GLU A 116 -6.96 5.45 -18.69
N THR A 117 -7.15 5.05 -19.95
CA THR A 117 -8.31 4.28 -20.40
C THR A 117 -8.14 2.80 -20.10
N LYS A 118 -9.27 2.06 -20.13
CA LYS A 118 -9.27 0.61 -19.96
C LYS A 118 -8.35 -0.08 -21.00
N ASP A 119 -8.47 0.35 -22.26
CA ASP A 119 -7.71 -0.18 -23.38
C ASP A 119 -6.43 0.64 -23.58
N ASN A 120 -5.41 0.37 -22.76
CA ASN A 120 -4.10 1.03 -22.86
C ASN A 120 -3.01 0.05 -23.32
N HIS A 121 -1.81 0.54 -23.61
CA HIS A 121 -0.74 -0.27 -24.19
C HIS A 121 -0.13 -1.29 -23.23
N GLY A 122 -0.35 -1.10 -21.93
CA GLY A 122 0.03 -2.05 -20.90
C GLY A 122 1.09 -1.58 -19.93
N TYR A 123 1.57 -0.35 -20.10
CA TYR A 123 2.64 0.22 -19.30
C TYR A 123 2.16 0.77 -17.95
N GLN A 124 0.84 0.97 -17.82
CA GLN A 124 0.16 1.36 -16.59
C GLN A 124 -1.05 0.47 -16.33
N ARG A 125 -1.28 0.13 -15.06
CA ARG A 125 -2.52 -0.52 -14.62
C ARG A 125 -3.23 0.29 -13.56
N PHE A 126 -4.55 0.27 -13.63
CA PHE A 126 -5.43 0.70 -12.56
C PHE A 126 -6.14 -0.51 -11.95
N VAL A 127 -5.85 -0.78 -10.68
CA VAL A 127 -6.55 -1.76 -9.84
C VAL A 127 -7.50 -1.00 -8.93
N ALA A 128 -8.80 -1.07 -9.21
CA ALA A 128 -9.80 -0.28 -8.49
C ALA A 128 -10.06 -0.85 -7.09
N PHE A 129 -10.50 0.01 -6.17
CA PHE A 129 -11.16 -0.46 -4.96
C PHE A 129 -12.55 -1.03 -5.29
N PRO A 130 -13.06 -1.98 -4.45
CA PRO A 130 -14.36 -2.58 -4.72
C PRO A 130 -15.47 -1.54 -4.55
N GLY A 131 -16.18 -1.24 -5.64
CA GLY A 131 -17.25 -0.23 -5.66
C GLY A 131 -16.77 1.20 -5.95
N ASP A 132 -15.53 1.38 -6.38
CA ASP A 132 -15.01 2.67 -6.84
C ASP A 132 -15.84 3.22 -8.04
N PRO A 133 -16.25 4.51 -8.04
CA PRO A 133 -16.97 5.11 -9.17
C PRO A 133 -16.17 5.17 -10.47
N THR A 134 -14.84 5.12 -10.43
CA THR A 134 -13.97 5.12 -11.62
C THR A 134 -13.61 3.72 -12.12
N ALA A 135 -14.16 2.65 -11.51
CA ALA A 135 -13.79 1.26 -11.81
C ALA A 135 -14.05 0.84 -13.26
N TYR A 136 -14.86 1.58 -14.03
CA TYR A 136 -15.04 1.34 -15.46
C TYR A 136 -13.72 1.43 -16.25
N ALA A 137 -12.78 2.26 -15.80
CA ALA A 137 -11.45 2.40 -16.40
C ALA A 137 -10.45 1.34 -15.92
N ALA A 138 -10.80 0.53 -14.92
CA ALA A 138 -9.89 -0.45 -14.34
C ALA A 138 -9.50 -1.52 -15.37
N ASN A 139 -8.19 -1.69 -15.53
CA ASN A 139 -7.56 -2.65 -16.43
C ASN A 139 -6.53 -3.55 -15.71
N GLY A 140 -6.40 -3.40 -14.40
CA GLY A 140 -5.72 -4.32 -13.48
C GLY A 140 -6.67 -5.05 -12.52
N GLY A 141 -7.99 -4.99 -12.77
CA GLY A 141 -8.99 -5.62 -11.90
C GLY A 141 -9.33 -4.81 -10.66
N THR A 142 -9.67 -5.50 -9.57
CA THR A 142 -10.13 -4.91 -8.31
C THR A 142 -9.30 -5.45 -7.15
N VAL A 143 -8.95 -4.58 -6.18
CA VAL A 143 -8.31 -5.01 -4.93
C VAL A 143 -9.33 -5.80 -4.12
N GLN A 144 -9.06 -7.08 -3.92
CA GLN A 144 -9.92 -7.98 -3.16
C GLN A 144 -10.01 -7.56 -1.69
N ALA A 145 -11.03 -8.06 -0.99
CA ALA A 145 -11.26 -7.70 0.42
C ALA A 145 -10.09 -8.11 1.35
N ASP A 146 -9.34 -9.14 0.98
CA ASP A 146 -8.14 -9.61 1.69
C ASP A 146 -6.85 -8.84 1.30
N GLY A 147 -6.97 -7.83 0.44
CA GLY A 147 -5.84 -7.01 -0.01
C GLY A 147 -5.01 -7.63 -1.14
N THR A 148 -5.52 -8.67 -1.79
CA THR A 148 -4.88 -9.28 -2.96
C THR A 148 -5.36 -8.67 -4.28
N TRP A 149 -4.52 -8.74 -5.30
CA TRP A 149 -4.87 -8.42 -6.68
C TRP A 149 -3.86 -9.03 -7.65
N ASP A 150 -4.26 -9.21 -8.91
CA ASP A 150 -3.39 -9.68 -9.99
C ASP A 150 -3.49 -8.75 -11.19
N ALA A 151 -2.35 -8.46 -11.82
CA ALA A 151 -2.31 -7.65 -13.03
C ALA A 151 -1.21 -8.13 -13.98
N THR A 152 -1.21 -7.65 -15.21
CA THR A 152 -0.14 -7.91 -16.19
C THR A 152 0.41 -6.60 -16.68
N LEU A 153 1.68 -6.31 -16.41
CA LEU A 153 2.32 -5.05 -16.78
C LEU A 153 3.33 -5.30 -17.89
N VAL A 154 3.33 -4.42 -18.89
CA VAL A 154 4.34 -4.43 -19.96
C VAL A 154 5.53 -3.57 -19.51
N VAL A 155 6.73 -4.12 -19.62
CA VAL A 155 8.00 -3.42 -19.44
C VAL A 155 8.60 -3.20 -20.83
N PRO A 156 8.80 -1.97 -21.30
CA PRO A 156 9.22 -1.72 -22.70
C PRO A 156 10.66 -2.13 -23.00
N GLY A 157 11.49 -2.30 -21.97
CA GLY A 157 12.92 -2.55 -22.05
C GLY A 157 13.66 -1.80 -20.93
N ALA A 158 14.99 -1.89 -20.91
CA ALA A 158 15.83 -1.23 -19.91
C ALA A 158 16.01 0.27 -20.16
N VAL A 159 15.72 0.75 -21.37
CA VAL A 159 15.81 2.17 -21.74
C VAL A 159 14.47 2.63 -22.31
N PHE A 160 13.88 3.68 -21.75
CA PHE A 160 12.56 4.15 -22.16
C PHE A 160 12.33 5.63 -21.86
N PRO A 161 11.42 6.29 -22.60
CA PRO A 161 10.93 7.61 -22.25
C PRO A 161 9.97 7.51 -21.06
N ALA A 162 10.26 8.26 -20.02
CA ALA A 162 9.41 8.42 -18.86
C ALA A 162 8.95 9.86 -18.76
N LYS A 163 7.77 10.08 -18.18
CA LYS A 163 7.23 11.43 -17.97
C LYS A 163 6.47 11.49 -16.66
N GLY A 164 6.71 12.54 -15.89
CA GLY A 164 5.96 12.81 -14.66
C GLY A 164 4.77 13.74 -14.92
N ARG A 165 4.09 14.14 -13.85
CA ARG A 165 3.02 15.14 -13.90
C ARG A 165 3.53 16.55 -14.26
N ASP A 166 4.82 16.80 -14.09
CA ASP A 166 5.51 18.02 -14.56
C ASP A 166 5.51 18.20 -16.08
N GLY A 167 5.07 17.18 -16.84
CA GLY A 167 4.99 17.25 -18.29
C GLY A 167 6.30 16.93 -19.01
N THR A 168 7.42 16.85 -18.29
CA THR A 168 8.76 16.74 -18.89
C THR A 168 9.11 15.28 -19.18
N ILE A 169 9.50 15.01 -20.43
CA ILE A 169 9.98 13.69 -20.85
C ILE A 169 11.46 13.54 -20.49
N ARG A 170 11.83 12.41 -19.90
CA ARG A 170 13.18 12.03 -19.53
C ARG A 170 13.48 10.64 -20.05
N GLN A 171 14.68 10.44 -20.61
CA GLN A 171 15.16 9.09 -20.89
C GLN A 171 15.65 8.41 -19.62
N VAL A 172 15.00 7.33 -19.23
CA VAL A 172 15.42 6.47 -18.11
C VAL A 172 16.26 5.33 -18.67
N ASP A 173 17.36 5.01 -17.98
CA ASP A 173 18.22 3.86 -18.28
C ASP A 173 18.40 3.02 -17.00
N CYS A 174 17.68 1.90 -16.93
CA CYS A 174 17.66 0.98 -15.79
C CYS A 174 18.98 0.24 -15.56
N ARG A 175 19.96 0.41 -16.46
CA ARG A 175 21.34 -0.06 -16.24
C ARG A 175 22.13 0.92 -15.38
N LYS A 176 21.63 2.15 -15.22
CA LYS A 176 22.26 3.24 -14.43
C LYS A 176 21.48 3.58 -13.17
N VAL A 177 20.16 3.39 -13.18
CA VAL A 177 19.28 3.65 -12.02
C VAL A 177 18.47 2.40 -11.68
N GLN A 178 18.01 2.30 -10.44
CA GLN A 178 17.11 1.21 -10.06
C GLN A 178 15.71 1.47 -10.62
N CYS A 179 15.27 0.63 -11.55
CA CYS A 179 13.89 0.60 -12.03
C CYS A 179 13.08 -0.49 -11.33
N GLY A 180 11.75 -0.36 -11.39
CA GLY A 180 10.85 -1.31 -10.78
C GLY A 180 9.38 -1.00 -11.02
N VAL A 181 8.56 -1.87 -10.47
CA VAL A 181 7.12 -1.66 -10.37
C VAL A 181 6.85 -0.73 -9.18
N ILE A 182 6.21 0.39 -9.45
CA ILE A 182 5.78 1.38 -8.47
C ILE A 182 4.28 1.19 -8.26
N THR A 183 3.84 1.10 -7.01
CA THR A 183 2.42 1.26 -6.68
C THR A 183 2.21 2.57 -5.95
N ILE A 184 1.15 3.30 -6.32
CA ILE A 184 0.69 4.54 -5.66
C ILE A 184 -0.82 4.58 -5.62
N GLY A 185 -1.40 5.44 -4.78
CA GLY A 185 -2.84 5.66 -4.81
C GLY A 185 -3.30 6.26 -6.14
N ALA A 186 -4.39 5.72 -6.67
CA ALA A 186 -4.97 6.17 -7.93
C ALA A 186 -5.62 7.55 -7.82
N HIS A 187 -5.75 8.24 -8.95
CA HIS A 187 -6.41 9.55 -9.07
C HIS A 187 -5.91 10.63 -8.10
N GLY A 188 -4.63 10.54 -7.69
CA GLY A 188 -4.01 11.50 -6.79
C GLY A 188 -4.30 11.29 -5.30
N VAL A 189 -4.94 10.18 -4.93
CA VAL A 189 -5.17 9.84 -3.52
C VAL A 189 -3.85 9.43 -2.85
N ALA A 190 -3.49 10.09 -1.75
CA ALA A 190 -2.38 9.63 -0.91
C ALA A 190 -2.76 8.29 -0.24
N SER A 191 -1.96 7.24 -0.46
CA SER A 191 -2.30 5.90 0.02
C SER A 191 -1.06 5.19 0.57
N PRO A 192 -0.58 5.56 1.77
CA PRO A 192 0.69 5.07 2.31
C PRO A 192 0.73 3.54 2.45
N ALA A 193 -0.41 2.92 2.75
CA ALA A 193 -0.52 1.46 2.86
C ALA A 193 -0.42 0.72 1.52
N ASN A 194 -0.62 1.43 0.39
CA ASN A 194 -0.59 0.87 -0.95
C ASN A 194 0.62 1.36 -1.77
N GLU A 195 1.56 2.06 -1.15
CA GLU A 195 2.73 2.65 -1.82
C GLU A 195 3.97 1.76 -1.67
N THR A 196 4.29 1.03 -2.75
CA THR A 196 5.37 0.04 -2.80
C THR A 196 6.29 0.28 -3.99
N PHE A 197 7.52 -0.20 -3.88
CA PHE A 197 8.45 -0.26 -4.99
C PHE A 197 9.09 -1.64 -5.02
N THR A 198 8.83 -2.40 -6.09
CA THR A 198 9.42 -3.72 -6.32
C THR A 198 10.43 -3.62 -7.45
N PRO A 199 11.75 -3.77 -7.16
CA PRO A 199 12.79 -3.75 -8.18
C PRO A 199 12.57 -4.78 -9.28
N VAL A 200 12.77 -4.37 -10.54
CA VAL A 200 12.83 -5.28 -11.69
C VAL A 200 14.29 -5.45 -12.07
N ARG A 201 14.69 -6.70 -12.32
CA ARG A 201 16.01 -7.03 -12.86
C ARG A 201 15.90 -7.24 -14.37
N PHE A 202 16.95 -6.89 -15.09
CA PHE A 202 17.01 -7.10 -16.52
C PHE A 202 17.97 -8.23 -16.85
N THR A 203 17.52 -9.18 -17.65
CA THR A 203 18.34 -10.28 -18.17
C THR A 203 17.89 -10.62 -19.58
N THR A 204 18.84 -10.90 -20.46
CA THR A 204 18.50 -11.47 -21.77
C THR A 204 17.90 -12.85 -21.52
N PRO A 205 16.69 -13.16 -22.04
CA PRO A 205 16.14 -14.49 -21.99
C PRO A 205 17.15 -15.47 -22.62
N ALA A 206 17.40 -16.60 -21.96
CA ALA A 206 18.17 -17.65 -22.60
C ALA A 206 17.45 -18.05 -23.89
N LYS A 207 18.11 -17.97 -25.04
CA LYS A 207 17.61 -18.56 -26.28
C LYS A 207 17.28 -20.01 -25.96
N GLN A 208 16.00 -20.37 -26.01
CA GLN A 208 15.60 -21.76 -25.95
C GLN A 208 16.22 -22.42 -27.18
N THR A 209 17.33 -23.13 -26.99
CA THR A 209 17.86 -24.03 -28.01
C THR A 209 16.71 -24.98 -28.37
N PRO A 210 16.28 -25.06 -29.64
CA PRO A 210 15.25 -26.01 -30.02
C PRO A 210 15.66 -27.38 -29.49
N ALA A 211 14.76 -28.06 -28.78
CA ALA A 211 15.02 -29.40 -28.31
C ALA A 211 15.41 -30.26 -29.52
N THR A 212 16.70 -30.62 -29.62
CA THR A 212 17.17 -31.56 -30.63
C THR A 212 16.38 -32.84 -30.39
N LYS A 213 15.50 -33.20 -31.33
CA LYS A 213 14.82 -34.49 -31.33
C LYS A 213 15.93 -35.54 -31.23
N SER A 214 16.05 -36.19 -30.08
CA SER A 214 17.01 -37.25 -29.88
C SER A 214 16.64 -38.37 -30.86
N ALA A 215 17.47 -38.53 -31.89
CA ALA A 215 17.34 -39.62 -32.84
C ALA A 215 17.61 -40.92 -32.07
N ARG A 216 16.53 -41.67 -31.77
CA ARG A 216 16.63 -43.02 -31.25
C ARG A 216 17.12 -43.94 -32.36
N HIS A 217 18.43 -44.16 -32.42
CA HIS A 217 18.99 -45.23 -33.22
C HIS A 217 18.95 -46.56 -32.45
N GLY A 218 18.23 -47.52 -33.04
CA GLY A 218 18.66 -48.92 -33.09
C GLY A 218 18.22 -49.87 -31.98
N ALA A 219 17.13 -50.60 -32.23
CA ALA A 219 17.08 -52.02 -31.91
C ALA A 219 16.22 -52.72 -32.98
N SER A 220 16.88 -53.54 -33.79
CA SER A 220 16.28 -54.40 -34.80
C SER A 220 16.27 -55.83 -34.27
N LYS A 221 15.12 -56.52 -34.32
CA LYS A 221 15.00 -57.92 -34.79
C LYS A 221 13.56 -58.48 -34.74
N THR A 222 13.25 -59.18 -35.84
CA THR A 222 12.35 -60.33 -36.03
C THR A 222 10.91 -60.09 -36.53
N GLN A 223 10.71 -60.45 -37.80
CA GLN A 223 9.46 -60.70 -38.52
C GLN A 223 8.78 -62.00 -38.08
N SER A 224 7.44 -62.03 -38.07
CA SER A 224 6.60 -62.97 -38.86
C SER A 224 5.11 -62.76 -38.57
N GLY A 225 4.28 -62.61 -39.61
CA GLY A 225 2.80 -62.61 -39.53
C GLY A 225 2.11 -61.74 -40.59
N THR A 226 1.78 -62.34 -41.74
CA THR A 226 1.08 -61.80 -42.93
C THR A 226 -0.47 -61.79 -42.73
N PRO A 227 -1.32 -61.34 -43.68
CA PRO A 227 -1.60 -59.99 -44.20
C PRO A 227 -3.08 -59.54 -44.03
N ALA A 228 -3.37 -58.24 -44.24
CA ALA A 228 -4.65 -57.79 -44.79
C ALA A 228 -4.51 -56.40 -45.47
N THR A 229 -4.70 -56.36 -46.79
CA THR A 229 -4.98 -55.16 -47.62
C THR A 229 -6.53 -55.05 -47.79
N PRO A 230 -7.16 -53.93 -48.22
CA PRO A 230 -6.67 -53.04 -49.29
C PRO A 230 -6.93 -51.51 -49.17
N SER A 231 -6.22 -50.80 -50.06
CA SER A 231 -6.62 -49.63 -50.87
C SER A 231 -7.04 -48.30 -50.20
N LEU A 232 -6.31 -47.22 -50.51
CA LEU A 232 -6.55 -46.39 -51.70
C LEU A 232 -5.37 -45.44 -51.98
N VAL A 233 -5.25 -45.08 -53.25
CA VAL A 233 -4.12 -44.49 -54.00
C VAL A 233 -4.05 -42.94 -53.86
N PRO A 234 -2.89 -42.30 -54.10
CA PRO A 234 -2.60 -40.90 -53.78
C PRO A 234 -2.63 -39.96 -55.00
N THR A 235 -2.68 -38.64 -54.79
CA THR A 235 -2.19 -37.67 -55.79
C THR A 235 -1.57 -36.43 -55.15
N GLN A 236 -0.35 -36.13 -55.62
CA GLN A 236 0.49 -34.99 -55.28
C GLN A 236 0.03 -33.69 -55.98
N GLY A 237 0.46 -32.57 -55.39
CA GLY A 237 1.16 -31.51 -56.12
C GLY A 237 0.31 -30.36 -56.65
N THR A 238 0.64 -29.13 -56.23
CA THR A 238 1.37 -28.15 -57.07
C THR A 238 1.43 -26.78 -56.38
N SER A 239 2.64 -26.22 -56.38
CA SER A 239 3.01 -24.86 -55.99
C SER A 239 2.28 -23.76 -56.77
N ARG A 240 2.01 -22.63 -56.11
CA ARG A 240 2.28 -21.29 -56.70
C ARG A 240 2.34 -20.20 -55.62
N SER A 241 3.41 -19.42 -55.70
CA SER A 241 3.62 -18.12 -55.03
C SER A 241 3.15 -16.97 -55.97
N PRO A 242 3.33 -15.68 -55.65
CA PRO A 242 2.33 -14.77 -55.10
C PRO A 242 1.88 -13.69 -56.11
N ALA A 243 0.81 -12.95 -55.81
CA ALA A 243 0.44 -11.75 -56.56
C ALA A 243 0.35 -10.53 -55.63
N ALA A 244 1.17 -9.53 -55.93
CA ALA A 244 1.12 -8.19 -55.38
C ALA A 244 0.14 -7.32 -56.19
N VAL A 245 -0.66 -6.48 -55.52
CA VAL A 245 -1.21 -5.23 -56.07
C VAL A 245 -1.31 -4.20 -54.94
N ALA A 246 -0.75 -3.02 -55.17
CA ALA A 246 -1.02 -1.73 -54.51
C ALA A 246 -1.35 -0.72 -55.64
N PRO A 247 -1.68 0.57 -55.41
CA PRO A 247 -2.33 1.28 -54.28
C PRO A 247 -3.53 2.18 -54.75
N ALA A 248 -4.32 2.74 -53.82
CA ALA A 248 -5.13 3.97 -54.02
C ALA A 248 -5.61 4.48 -52.64
N ALA A 249 -5.09 5.61 -52.14
CA ALA A 249 -5.53 7.00 -52.33
C ALA A 249 -6.57 7.47 -51.28
N SER A 250 -6.20 8.53 -50.56
CA SER A 250 -6.89 9.20 -49.45
C SER A 250 -8.26 9.80 -49.79
N PRO A 251 -9.05 10.15 -48.76
CA PRO A 251 -9.54 11.53 -48.70
C PRO A 251 -9.33 12.18 -47.32
N THR A 252 -8.68 13.34 -47.38
CA THR A 252 -9.06 14.67 -46.86
C THR A 252 -9.76 14.81 -45.50
N GLU A 253 -9.09 15.61 -44.65
CA GLU A 253 -9.57 16.25 -43.43
C GLU A 253 -10.92 16.98 -43.61
N THR A 254 -11.76 16.90 -42.58
CA THR A 254 -12.75 17.93 -42.25
C THR A 254 -12.72 18.08 -40.73
N GLY A 255 -12.36 19.28 -40.27
CA GLY A 255 -12.15 19.58 -38.86
C GLY A 255 -13.43 19.97 -38.10
N GLU A 256 -13.34 19.82 -36.78
CA GLU A 256 -13.89 20.62 -35.66
C GLU A 256 -14.35 19.73 -34.49
N PRO A 257 -14.39 20.22 -33.24
CA PRO A 257 -13.47 21.13 -32.58
C PRO A 257 -12.87 20.51 -31.31
N THR A 258 -11.65 20.92 -30.97
CA THR A 258 -10.99 20.61 -29.70
C THR A 258 -11.70 21.32 -28.55
N THR A 259 -12.49 20.59 -27.76
CA THR A 259 -12.87 21.04 -26.41
C THR A 259 -11.64 20.95 -25.51
N THR A 260 -10.94 22.08 -25.38
CA THR A 260 -9.91 22.28 -24.36
C THR A 260 -10.61 22.29 -23.00
N VAL A 261 -10.58 21.17 -22.29
CA VAL A 261 -10.90 21.17 -20.86
C VAL A 261 -9.70 21.76 -20.16
N ALA A 262 -9.74 23.07 -19.94
CA ALA A 262 -8.89 23.73 -18.97
C ALA A 262 -9.18 23.08 -17.60
N ALA A 263 -8.18 22.42 -17.02
CA ALA A 263 -8.23 22.01 -15.63
C ALA A 263 -8.05 23.28 -14.79
N ASP A 264 -9.16 23.80 -14.26
CA ASP A 264 -9.11 24.85 -13.23
C ASP A 264 -8.34 24.34 -12.00
N PRO A 265 -7.55 25.22 -11.34
CA PRO A 265 -6.82 24.87 -10.14
C PRO A 265 -7.79 24.69 -8.97
N VAL A 266 -8.07 23.44 -8.60
CA VAL A 266 -8.74 23.14 -7.33
C VAL A 266 -7.83 23.54 -6.18
N VAL A 267 -8.18 24.68 -5.58
CA VAL A 267 -7.69 25.21 -4.32
C VAL A 267 -7.65 24.09 -3.29
N SER A 268 -6.47 23.81 -2.76
CA SER A 268 -6.28 22.82 -1.70
C SER A 268 -7.06 23.24 -0.46
N ALA A 269 -8.23 22.64 -0.25
CA ALA A 269 -8.91 22.69 1.03
C ALA A 269 -7.99 22.04 2.07
N THR A 270 -7.46 22.85 2.97
CA THR A 270 -6.70 22.38 4.14
C THR A 270 -7.66 21.63 5.06
N SER A 271 -7.87 20.35 4.78
CA SER A 271 -8.52 19.43 5.71
C SER A 271 -7.57 19.21 6.88
N THR A 272 -7.76 20.00 7.92
CA THR A 272 -7.15 19.78 9.24
C THR A 272 -7.72 18.47 9.79
N SER A 273 -7.08 17.36 9.45
CA SER A 273 -7.47 16.04 9.95
C SER A 273 -7.15 15.96 11.45
N GLY A 274 -8.16 15.59 12.22
CA GLY A 274 -8.18 15.52 13.69
C GLY A 274 -7.26 14.47 14.33
N ALA A 275 -6.11 14.17 13.74
CA ALA A 275 -5.09 13.29 14.32
C ALA A 275 -4.24 13.98 15.40
N GLY A 276 -4.30 15.31 15.51
CA GLY A 276 -3.51 16.10 16.47
C GLY A 276 -3.99 16.10 17.92
N ARG A 277 -5.19 15.58 18.24
CA ARG A 277 -5.74 15.61 19.62
C ARG A 277 -5.49 14.33 20.43
N LEU A 278 -5.09 13.22 19.80
CA LEU A 278 -4.77 11.97 20.51
C LEU A 278 -3.29 11.85 20.89
N ALA A 279 -2.38 12.51 20.16
CA ALA A 279 -0.96 12.51 20.48
C ALA A 279 -0.61 13.36 21.73
N VAL A 280 -1.38 14.43 22.00
CA VAL A 280 -1.17 15.30 23.17
C VAL A 280 -1.62 14.62 24.47
N LEU A 281 -2.64 13.75 24.42
CA LEU A 281 -3.11 13.00 25.58
C LEU A 281 -2.14 11.87 25.99
N GLY A 282 -1.51 11.19 25.02
CA GLY A 282 -0.54 10.13 25.29
C GLY A 282 0.73 10.62 26.00
N ALA A 283 1.26 11.77 25.58
CA ALA A 283 2.46 12.36 26.18
C ALA A 283 2.22 12.88 27.62
N ALA A 284 1.03 13.45 27.89
CA ALA A 284 0.68 13.95 29.22
C ALA A 284 0.54 12.82 30.25
N VAL A 285 -0.02 11.67 29.86
CA VAL A 285 -0.16 10.50 30.75
C VAL A 285 1.20 9.88 31.05
N ALA A 286 2.09 9.74 30.06
CA ALA A 286 3.43 9.22 30.27
C ALA A 286 4.28 10.10 31.21
N ALA A 287 4.20 11.43 31.06
CA ALA A 287 4.89 12.37 31.94
C ALA A 287 4.36 12.34 33.39
N ALA A 288 3.04 12.22 33.58
CA ALA A 288 2.44 12.11 34.91
C ALA A 288 2.83 10.82 35.64
N VAL A 289 2.91 9.69 34.92
CA VAL A 289 3.36 8.39 35.49
C VAL A 289 4.84 8.45 35.87
N LEU A 290 5.69 9.04 35.03
CA LEU A 290 7.12 9.19 35.33
C LEU A 290 7.35 10.11 36.55
N ALA A 291 6.63 11.24 36.61
CA ALA A 291 6.70 12.17 37.74
C ALA A 291 6.21 11.53 39.05
N GLY A 292 5.12 10.76 39.00
CA GLY A 292 4.62 9.98 40.14
C GLY A 292 5.64 8.96 40.65
N PHE A 293 6.31 8.25 39.74
CA PHE A 293 7.33 7.26 40.08
C PHE A 293 8.58 7.91 40.70
N LEU A 294 8.99 9.07 40.20
CA LEU A 294 10.12 9.85 40.74
C LEU A 294 9.80 10.43 42.13
N LEU A 295 8.57 10.93 42.35
CA LEU A 295 8.13 11.42 43.65
C LEU A 295 8.03 10.30 44.70
N LEU A 296 7.55 9.10 44.31
CA LEU A 296 7.55 7.93 45.19
C LEU A 296 8.97 7.47 45.56
N ARG A 297 9.89 7.45 44.58
CA ARG A 297 11.31 7.14 44.84
C ARG A 297 11.95 8.15 45.77
N ARG A 298 11.66 9.44 45.60
CA ARG A 298 12.21 10.51 46.45
C ARG A 298 11.70 10.41 47.88
N ARG A 299 10.40 10.14 48.07
CA ARG A 299 9.80 9.89 49.40
C ARG A 299 10.41 8.68 50.12
N ARG A 300 10.66 7.58 49.39
CA ARG A 300 11.32 6.39 49.97
C ARG A 300 12.76 6.70 50.40
N ARG A 301 13.51 7.50 49.64
CA ARG A 301 14.87 7.92 50.00
C ARG A 301 14.92 8.83 51.23
N THR A 302 13.97 9.74 51.38
CA THR A 302 13.87 10.58 52.59
C THR A 302 13.46 9.76 53.82
N ALA A 303 12.61 8.74 53.68
CA ALA A 303 12.20 7.88 54.79
C ALA A 303 13.36 7.01 55.32
N THR A 304 14.31 6.63 54.47
CA THR A 304 15.53 5.91 54.87
C THR A 304 16.63 6.82 55.44
N SER A 305 16.54 8.14 55.25
CA SER A 305 17.55 9.09 55.74
C SER A 305 17.28 9.61 57.16
N THR A 306 16.08 9.41 57.69
CA THR A 306 15.69 9.82 59.06
C THR A 306 15.85 8.71 60.10
N GLY A 307 16.48 7.58 59.75
CA GLY A 307 16.60 6.41 60.64
C GLY A 307 17.99 6.13 61.20
N THR A 308 19.02 6.90 60.86
CA THR A 308 20.38 6.70 61.41
C THR A 308 20.92 8.02 61.94
N GLY A 309 20.55 8.33 63.18
CA GLY A 309 21.10 9.48 63.88
C GLY A 309 20.43 9.80 65.20
N GLU A 310 20.41 8.87 66.17
CA GLU A 310 20.61 9.25 67.57
C GLU A 310 21.07 8.06 68.43
N LYS A 311 21.95 8.40 69.38
CA LYS A 311 22.76 7.66 70.36
C LYS A 311 22.19 6.36 70.94
#